data_AF-U3AHF1-F1
#
_entry.id   AF-U3AHF1-F1
#
_cell.length_a   1.000
_cell.length_b   1.000
_cell.length_c   1.000
_cell.angle_alpha   90.00
_cell.angle_beta   90.00
_cell.angle_gamma   90.00
#
_symmetry.space_group_name_H-M   'P 1'
#
loop_
_entity.id
_entity.type
_entity.pdbx_description
1 polymer ?
#
loop_
_entity_poly.entity_id
_entity_poly.type
_entity_poly.pdbx_seq_one_letter_code
_entity_poly.pdbx_strand_id
1 'polypeptide(L)'
;MLFQTGYAGGAEMGLAGEADFSIKTSADGAGWTTALRLSAADGRASGAAVQSDPLDATPGRLLTVGAFGLGAVAAPAITDADAALTGGSFAIAMPSPGTPAGVTGPGLLWVAALGPDEATQRLHETATGRVWRRCRAGGIWQGWRREIGQADLLGPVSLSGGLPGGAVFETGETAASGRYLRLADGTQIAQLDAALFAQASPDRLEHVWSFPAPFAQSPQVTATLPGAEADFAGLAPGDIGPLMQETGAASAALRLPRAAGAAGFAGPARIANVRLLAVGRWSV
;
A
#
# COMPACT_ATOMS: atom_id res chain seq x y z
N MET A 1 -45.87 -16.78 -35.85
CA MET A 1 -45.47 -17.65 -36.98
C MET A 1 -44.77 -18.86 -36.40
N LEU A 2 -45.25 -20.07 -36.68
CA LEU A 2 -44.68 -21.34 -36.16
C LEU A 2 -43.75 -21.95 -37.21
N PHE A 3 -42.57 -22.37 -36.78
CA PHE A 3 -41.57 -23.06 -37.58
C PHE A 3 -41.44 -24.50 -37.09
N GLN A 4 -41.48 -25.46 -38.02
CA GLN A 4 -41.50 -26.89 -37.71
C GLN A 4 -40.56 -27.70 -38.62
N THR A 5 -40.07 -28.83 -38.11
CA THR A 5 -39.32 -29.84 -38.87
C THR A 5 -39.92 -31.21 -38.58
N GLY A 6 -40.21 -32.02 -39.61
CA GLY A 6 -40.71 -33.39 -39.41
C GLY A 6 -41.98 -33.48 -38.55
N TYR A 7 -42.91 -32.54 -38.73
CA TYR A 7 -44.16 -32.38 -37.95
C TYR A 7 -44.01 -31.94 -36.48
N ALA A 8 -42.79 -31.69 -36.01
CA ALA A 8 -42.56 -31.13 -34.67
C ALA A 8 -42.31 -29.61 -34.74
N GLY A 9 -43.02 -28.84 -33.92
CA GLY A 9 -42.77 -27.41 -33.74
C GLY A 9 -41.44 -27.18 -33.03
N GLY A 10 -40.57 -26.33 -33.58
CA GLY A 10 -39.24 -26.06 -33.04
C GLY A 10 -39.00 -24.59 -32.67
N ALA A 11 -39.71 -23.66 -33.31
CA ALA A 11 -39.61 -22.25 -32.97
C ALA A 11 -40.92 -21.50 -33.28
N GLU A 12 -41.16 -20.42 -32.53
CA GLU A 12 -42.22 -19.45 -32.81
C GLU A 12 -41.64 -18.04 -32.74
N MET A 13 -42.06 -17.15 -33.64
CA MET A 13 -41.82 -15.71 -33.50
C MET A 13 -43.10 -14.89 -33.69
N GLY A 14 -43.22 -13.82 -32.89
CA GLY A 14 -44.34 -12.89 -32.93
C GLY A 14 -44.81 -12.46 -31.53
N LEU A 15 -45.98 -11.83 -31.49
CA LEU A 15 -46.62 -11.36 -30.27
C LEU A 15 -47.15 -12.51 -29.41
N ALA A 16 -47.49 -13.66 -30.02
CA ALA A 16 -47.82 -14.92 -29.34
C ALA A 16 -48.79 -14.78 -28.14
N GLY A 17 -49.81 -13.93 -28.27
CA GLY A 17 -50.83 -13.68 -27.24
C GLY A 17 -50.52 -12.53 -26.26
N GLU A 18 -49.34 -11.92 -26.37
CA GLU A 18 -48.84 -10.85 -25.49
C GLU A 18 -48.63 -9.53 -26.28
N ALA A 19 -48.37 -8.43 -25.57
CA ALA A 19 -48.02 -7.16 -26.21
C ALA A 19 -46.59 -7.15 -26.79
N ASP A 20 -45.70 -7.96 -26.24
CA ASP A 20 -44.27 -7.94 -26.54
C ASP A 20 -43.92 -8.87 -27.70
N PHE A 21 -42.95 -8.48 -28.54
CA PHE A 21 -42.44 -9.36 -29.59
C PHE A 21 -41.50 -10.41 -28.98
N SER A 22 -41.73 -11.68 -29.27
CA SER A 22 -40.93 -12.78 -28.73
C SER A 22 -40.45 -13.75 -29.79
N ILE A 23 -39.32 -14.39 -29.50
CA ILE A 23 -38.78 -15.56 -30.18
C ILE A 23 -38.72 -16.68 -29.15
N LYS A 24 -39.47 -17.76 -29.40
CA LYS A 24 -39.55 -18.95 -28.54
C LYS A 24 -38.97 -20.15 -29.27
N THR A 25 -38.34 -21.05 -28.53
CA THR A 25 -37.80 -22.30 -29.05
C THR A 25 -38.29 -23.47 -28.20
N SER A 26 -38.38 -24.64 -28.82
CA SER A 26 -38.79 -25.87 -28.16
C SER A 26 -37.95 -27.04 -28.68
N ALA A 27 -37.48 -27.89 -27.78
CA ALA A 27 -36.73 -29.08 -28.14
C ALA A 27 -37.65 -30.27 -28.48
N ASP A 28 -38.87 -30.28 -27.94
CA ASP A 28 -39.83 -31.39 -28.01
C ASP A 28 -41.19 -31.02 -28.62
N GLY A 29 -41.38 -29.75 -28.98
CA GLY A 29 -42.64 -29.20 -29.48
C GLY A 29 -43.73 -28.98 -28.42
N ALA A 30 -43.46 -29.30 -27.15
CA ALA A 30 -44.41 -29.19 -26.05
C ALA A 30 -43.95 -28.18 -24.99
N GLY A 31 -42.69 -28.25 -24.56
CA GLY A 31 -42.06 -27.30 -23.65
C GLY A 31 -41.45 -26.13 -24.42
N TRP A 32 -41.90 -24.91 -24.13
CA TRP A 32 -41.47 -23.71 -24.83
C TRP A 32 -40.63 -22.80 -23.94
N THR A 33 -39.48 -22.37 -24.45
CA THR A 33 -38.61 -21.38 -23.81
C THR A 33 -38.63 -20.10 -24.62
N THR A 34 -38.97 -18.98 -23.97
CA THR A 34 -38.80 -17.65 -24.55
C THR A 34 -37.31 -17.29 -24.55
N ALA A 35 -36.66 -17.47 -25.71
CA ALA A 35 -35.23 -17.22 -25.87
C ALA A 35 -34.95 -15.70 -25.87
N LEU A 36 -35.74 -14.93 -26.63
CA LEU A 36 -35.65 -13.46 -26.69
C LEU A 36 -37.07 -12.85 -26.63
N ARG A 37 -37.21 -11.78 -25.86
CA ARG A 37 -38.41 -10.95 -25.77
C ARG A 37 -37.99 -9.49 -25.85
N LEU A 38 -38.63 -8.73 -26.74
CA LEU A 38 -38.48 -7.28 -26.88
C LEU A 38 -39.74 -6.62 -26.34
N SER A 39 -39.57 -5.80 -25.30
CA SER A 39 -40.66 -5.05 -24.68
C SER A 39 -41.27 -4.06 -25.67
N ALA A 40 -42.60 -4.07 -25.81
CA ALA A 40 -43.31 -3.13 -26.67
C ALA A 40 -43.31 -1.70 -26.11
N ALA A 41 -43.09 -1.54 -24.80
CA ALA A 41 -43.09 -0.23 -24.14
C ALA A 41 -41.81 0.58 -24.40
N ASP A 42 -40.66 -0.10 -24.47
CA ASP A 42 -39.34 0.56 -24.47
C ASP A 42 -38.28 -0.14 -25.33
N GLY A 43 -38.61 -1.23 -26.02
CA GLY A 43 -37.71 -1.97 -26.90
C GLY A 43 -36.63 -2.79 -26.19
N ARG A 44 -36.66 -2.92 -24.86
CA ARG A 44 -35.61 -3.64 -24.11
C ARG A 44 -35.68 -5.15 -24.34
N ALA A 45 -34.51 -5.76 -24.49
CA ALA A 45 -34.36 -7.20 -24.66
C ALA A 45 -34.31 -7.94 -23.31
N SER A 46 -34.98 -9.10 -23.25
CA SER A 46 -35.00 -10.05 -22.13
C SER A 46 -35.18 -11.47 -22.65
N GLY A 47 -35.24 -12.47 -21.76
CA GLY A 47 -35.45 -13.89 -22.12
C GLY A 47 -34.26 -14.77 -21.76
N ALA A 48 -34.39 -16.08 -21.97
CA ALA A 48 -33.41 -17.07 -21.51
C ALA A 48 -32.02 -16.93 -22.16
N ALA A 49 -31.94 -16.29 -23.34
CA ALA A 49 -30.69 -16.03 -24.05
C ALA A 49 -30.06 -14.67 -23.70
N VAL A 50 -30.68 -13.86 -22.84
CA VAL A 50 -30.17 -12.57 -22.36
C VAL A 50 -29.80 -12.72 -20.89
N GLN A 51 -28.74 -12.07 -20.44
CA GLN A 51 -28.40 -12.09 -19.02
C GLN A 51 -29.57 -11.65 -18.14
N SER A 52 -29.76 -12.34 -17.02
CA SER A 52 -30.81 -12.01 -16.04
C SER A 52 -30.41 -10.91 -15.07
N ASP A 53 -29.12 -10.73 -14.84
CA ASP A 53 -28.54 -9.73 -13.95
C ASP A 53 -27.08 -9.42 -14.35
N PRO A 54 -26.48 -8.33 -13.82
CA PRO A 54 -25.12 -7.92 -14.19
C PRO A 54 -23.98 -8.89 -13.85
N LEU A 55 -24.22 -9.92 -13.01
CA LEU A 55 -23.25 -10.93 -12.60
C LEU A 55 -23.48 -12.30 -13.27
N ASP A 56 -24.51 -12.42 -14.12
CA ASP A 56 -24.89 -13.68 -14.77
C ASP A 56 -23.81 -14.17 -15.74
N ALA A 57 -23.00 -15.13 -15.29
CA ALA A 57 -21.93 -15.74 -16.07
C ALA A 57 -22.36 -16.96 -16.89
N THR A 58 -23.66 -17.19 -17.09
CA THR A 58 -24.17 -18.36 -17.83
C THR A 58 -23.66 -18.36 -19.27
N PRO A 59 -22.90 -19.40 -19.71
CA PRO A 59 -22.39 -19.47 -21.07
C PRO A 59 -23.52 -19.47 -22.11
N GLY A 60 -23.29 -18.76 -23.22
CA GLY A 60 -24.24 -18.69 -24.34
C GLY A 60 -25.30 -17.58 -24.24
N ARG A 61 -25.34 -16.81 -23.14
CA ARG A 61 -26.21 -15.62 -23.03
C ARG A 61 -25.55 -14.37 -23.62
N LEU A 62 -26.39 -13.46 -24.11
CA LEU A 62 -26.00 -12.13 -24.55
C LEU A 62 -25.71 -11.22 -23.35
N LEU A 63 -24.58 -10.52 -23.39
CA LEU A 63 -24.24 -9.51 -22.39
C LEU A 63 -25.15 -8.29 -22.53
N THR A 64 -25.60 -7.75 -21.40
CA THR A 64 -26.33 -6.48 -21.34
C THR A 64 -25.40 -5.33 -20.93
N VAL A 65 -25.77 -4.08 -21.23
CA VAL A 65 -25.00 -2.92 -20.77
C VAL A 65 -24.94 -2.91 -19.25
N GLY A 66 -23.72 -2.82 -18.70
CA GLY A 66 -23.43 -2.90 -17.27
C GLY A 66 -23.04 -4.28 -16.76
N ALA A 67 -23.16 -5.32 -17.58
CA ALA A 67 -22.67 -6.65 -17.27
C ALA A 67 -21.18 -6.62 -16.89
N PHE A 68 -20.85 -7.20 -15.74
CA PHE A 68 -19.49 -7.25 -15.20
C PHE A 68 -18.80 -5.87 -15.15
N GLY A 69 -19.58 -4.79 -15.01
CA GLY A 69 -19.11 -3.41 -14.94
C GLY A 69 -18.82 -2.74 -16.28
N LEU A 70 -19.06 -3.41 -17.41
CA LEU A 70 -18.79 -2.85 -18.74
C LEU A 70 -19.90 -1.89 -19.19
N GLY A 71 -19.55 -0.61 -19.38
CA GLY A 71 -20.49 0.41 -19.83
C GLY A 71 -21.49 0.89 -18.76
N ALA A 72 -21.29 0.52 -17.49
CA ALA A 72 -22.07 1.04 -16.38
C ALA A 72 -21.43 2.30 -15.77
N VAL A 73 -22.28 3.20 -15.28
CA VAL A 73 -21.85 4.33 -14.43
C VAL A 73 -21.54 3.91 -12.99
N ALA A 74 -22.05 2.74 -12.58
CA ALA A 74 -21.78 2.11 -11.29
C ALA A 74 -21.52 0.61 -11.52
N ALA A 75 -20.33 0.14 -11.15
CA ALA A 75 -20.00 -1.27 -11.27
C ALA A 75 -20.91 -2.14 -10.37
N PRO A 76 -21.26 -3.37 -10.80
CA PRO A 76 -22.05 -4.27 -9.98
C PRO A 76 -21.32 -4.56 -8.66
N ALA A 77 -22.09 -4.55 -7.57
CA ALA A 77 -21.57 -4.75 -6.23
C ALA A 77 -21.32 -6.24 -5.94
N ILE A 78 -20.17 -6.53 -5.35
CA ILE A 78 -19.83 -7.82 -4.76
C ILE A 78 -19.50 -7.64 -3.29
N THR A 79 -19.65 -8.70 -2.50
CA THR A 79 -19.43 -8.68 -1.04
C THR A 79 -18.24 -9.52 -0.60
N ASP A 80 -17.60 -10.24 -1.53
CA ASP A 80 -16.46 -11.10 -1.25
C ASP A 80 -15.49 -11.07 -2.43
N ALA A 81 -14.26 -10.63 -2.17
CA ALA A 81 -13.22 -10.60 -3.19
C ALA A 81 -12.68 -12.01 -3.49
N ASP A 82 -12.74 -12.97 -2.57
CA ASP A 82 -12.26 -14.34 -2.82
C ASP A 82 -13.21 -15.11 -3.76
N ALA A 83 -14.50 -14.82 -3.70
CA ALA A 83 -15.53 -15.41 -4.56
C ALA A 83 -15.56 -14.81 -5.99
N ALA A 84 -14.93 -13.65 -6.20
CA ALA A 84 -14.92 -12.96 -7.48
C ALA A 84 -13.93 -13.59 -8.47
N LEU A 85 -14.40 -14.63 -9.17
CA LEU A 85 -13.64 -15.39 -10.17
C LEU A 85 -14.00 -15.02 -11.61
N THR A 86 -15.17 -14.44 -11.84
CA THR A 86 -15.58 -13.98 -13.18
C THR A 86 -14.87 -12.68 -13.54
N GLY A 87 -14.31 -12.61 -14.75
CA GLY A 87 -13.63 -11.41 -15.22
C GLY A 87 -14.57 -10.20 -15.31
N GLY A 88 -14.10 -9.03 -14.89
CA GLY A 88 -14.92 -7.82 -14.83
C GLY A 88 -14.38 -6.74 -13.91
N SER A 89 -15.13 -5.65 -13.79
CA SER A 89 -14.94 -4.60 -12.79
C SER A 89 -16.14 -4.57 -11.85
N PHE A 90 -15.87 -4.56 -10.54
CA PHE A 90 -16.89 -4.70 -9.50
C PHE A 90 -16.70 -3.63 -8.43
N ALA A 91 -17.80 -3.12 -7.91
CA ALA A 91 -17.78 -2.28 -6.71
C ALA A 91 -17.69 -3.19 -5.48
N ILE A 92 -16.89 -2.79 -4.48
CA ILE A 92 -16.78 -3.52 -3.22
C ILE A 92 -16.64 -2.52 -2.07
N ALA A 93 -17.35 -2.78 -0.97
CA ALA A 93 -17.16 -2.05 0.28
C ALA A 93 -16.05 -2.72 1.09
N MET A 94 -15.13 -1.94 1.64
CA MET A 94 -14.02 -2.44 2.46
C MET A 94 -14.20 -1.99 3.92
N PRO A 95 -13.89 -2.85 4.91
CA PRO A 95 -13.42 -4.22 4.74
C PRO A 95 -14.57 -5.16 4.31
N SER A 96 -14.22 -6.16 3.49
CA SER A 96 -15.08 -7.30 3.15
C SER A 96 -14.24 -8.58 3.14
N PRO A 97 -14.86 -9.77 3.17
CA PRO A 97 -14.15 -11.03 2.91
C PRO A 97 -13.22 -10.95 1.70
N GLY A 98 -12.00 -11.46 1.86
CA GLY A 98 -10.99 -11.47 0.81
C GLY A 98 -10.33 -10.13 0.47
N THR A 99 -10.72 -8.99 1.06
CA THR A 99 -10.03 -7.70 0.82
C THR A 99 -8.70 -7.61 1.60
N PRO A 100 -7.74 -6.75 1.18
CA PRO A 100 -6.53 -6.51 1.96
C PRO A 100 -6.81 -6.15 3.43
N ALA A 101 -5.89 -6.44 4.32
CA ALA A 101 -6.02 -6.01 5.71
C ALA A 101 -5.87 -4.48 5.83
N GLY A 102 -6.67 -3.86 6.70
CA GLY A 102 -6.53 -2.43 7.04
C GLY A 102 -7.05 -1.43 6.02
N VAL A 103 -7.69 -1.87 4.93
CA VAL A 103 -8.38 -0.98 3.99
C VAL A 103 -9.82 -0.75 4.40
N THR A 104 -10.32 0.46 4.17
CA THR A 104 -11.69 0.87 4.52
C THR A 104 -12.32 1.70 3.41
N GLY A 105 -13.65 1.77 3.40
CA GLY A 105 -14.39 2.59 2.43
C GLY A 105 -14.63 1.88 1.09
N PRO A 106 -15.13 2.61 0.08
CA PRO A 106 -15.45 2.04 -1.21
C PRO A 106 -14.20 1.77 -2.07
N GLY A 107 -14.27 0.72 -2.87
CA GLY A 107 -13.22 0.34 -3.81
C GLY A 107 -13.76 -0.27 -5.10
N LEU A 108 -12.88 -0.38 -6.08
CA LEU A 108 -13.12 -1.06 -7.35
C LEU A 108 -12.20 -2.28 -7.46
N LEU A 109 -12.78 -3.46 -7.59
CA LEU A 109 -12.08 -4.71 -7.84
C LEU A 109 -12.11 -5.02 -9.33
N TRP A 110 -10.94 -5.14 -9.95
CA TRP A 110 -10.81 -5.68 -11.29
C TRP A 110 -10.35 -7.14 -11.20
N VAL A 111 -11.04 -8.01 -11.93
CA VAL A 111 -10.75 -9.44 -12.00
C VAL A 111 -10.40 -9.79 -13.44
N ALA A 112 -9.30 -10.51 -13.64
CA ALA A 112 -8.97 -11.15 -14.90
C ALA A 112 -8.62 -12.61 -14.64
N ALA A 113 -9.39 -13.52 -15.22
CA ALA A 113 -9.25 -14.96 -15.03
C ALA A 113 -8.70 -15.62 -16.31
N LEU A 114 -7.67 -16.46 -16.13
CA LEU A 114 -7.20 -17.39 -17.15
C LEU A 114 -8.05 -18.68 -17.12
N GLY A 115 -8.48 -19.09 -15.93
CA GLY A 115 -9.35 -20.22 -15.67
C GLY A 115 -9.96 -20.09 -14.27
N PRO A 116 -10.72 -21.09 -13.79
CA PRO A 116 -11.24 -21.04 -12.43
C PRO A 116 -10.10 -20.88 -11.43
N ASP A 117 -9.01 -21.65 -11.58
CA ASP A 117 -7.90 -21.76 -10.62
C ASP A 117 -6.75 -20.77 -10.79
N GLU A 118 -6.76 -20.03 -11.90
CA GLU A 118 -5.76 -19.02 -12.26
C GLU A 118 -6.44 -17.69 -12.54
N ALA A 119 -6.26 -16.74 -11.65
CA ALA A 119 -6.83 -15.41 -11.78
C ALA A 119 -5.92 -14.33 -11.21
N THR A 120 -6.14 -13.09 -11.61
CA THR A 120 -5.52 -11.92 -11.01
C THR A 120 -6.60 -10.95 -10.56
N GLN A 121 -6.29 -10.28 -9.46
CA GLN A 121 -7.15 -9.23 -8.93
C GLN A 121 -6.34 -7.97 -8.70
N ARG A 122 -6.96 -6.83 -9.00
CA ARG A 122 -6.43 -5.51 -8.71
C ARG A 122 -7.51 -4.67 -8.04
N LEU A 123 -7.28 -4.25 -6.81
CA LEU A 123 -8.21 -3.48 -6.00
C LEU A 123 -7.73 -2.03 -5.94
N HIS A 124 -8.58 -1.09 -6.33
CA HIS A 124 -8.33 0.35 -6.21
C HIS A 124 -9.21 0.94 -5.09
N GLU A 125 -8.59 1.58 -4.11
CA GLU A 125 -9.30 2.39 -3.11
C GLU A 125 -9.60 3.77 -3.69
N THR A 126 -10.86 4.21 -3.64
CA THR A 126 -11.24 5.49 -4.24
C THR A 126 -10.87 6.71 -3.39
N ALA A 127 -10.68 6.52 -2.07
CA ALA A 127 -10.36 7.61 -1.16
C ALA A 127 -8.92 8.11 -1.30
N THR A 128 -7.97 7.20 -1.55
CA THR A 128 -6.53 7.52 -1.61
C THR A 128 -5.92 7.28 -2.99
N GLY A 129 -6.60 6.51 -3.85
CA GLY A 129 -6.04 6.04 -5.11
C GLY A 129 -5.03 4.89 -4.97
N ARG A 130 -4.82 4.35 -3.76
CA ARG A 130 -3.94 3.19 -3.55
C ARG A 130 -4.46 1.96 -4.26
N VAL A 131 -3.51 1.12 -4.66
CA VAL A 131 -3.78 -0.08 -5.44
C VAL A 131 -3.13 -1.29 -4.79
N TRP A 132 -3.87 -2.39 -4.74
CA TRP A 132 -3.38 -3.70 -4.32
C TRP A 132 -3.58 -4.70 -5.44
N ARG A 133 -2.65 -5.64 -5.56
CA ARG A 133 -2.76 -6.78 -6.47
C ARG A 133 -2.56 -8.09 -5.74
N ARG A 134 -3.22 -9.13 -6.24
CA ARG A 134 -2.93 -10.53 -5.88
C ARG A 134 -3.22 -11.44 -7.06
N CYS A 135 -2.84 -12.70 -6.93
CA CYS A 135 -3.22 -13.74 -7.87
C CYS A 135 -3.81 -14.95 -7.15
N ARG A 136 -4.63 -15.70 -7.87
CA ARG A 136 -5.02 -17.07 -7.58
C ARG A 136 -4.16 -17.98 -8.46
N ALA A 137 -3.57 -19.02 -7.87
CA ALA A 137 -2.78 -20.01 -8.61
C ALA A 137 -3.05 -21.39 -8.01
N GLY A 138 -3.37 -22.39 -8.87
CA GLY A 138 -3.73 -23.73 -8.40
C GLY A 138 -4.90 -23.72 -7.42
N GLY A 139 -5.83 -22.77 -7.59
CA GLY A 139 -7.01 -22.64 -6.75
C GLY A 139 -6.81 -21.89 -5.43
N ILE A 140 -5.59 -21.40 -5.15
CA ILE A 140 -5.24 -20.76 -3.88
C ILE A 140 -4.95 -19.27 -4.10
N TRP A 141 -5.61 -18.42 -3.32
CA TRP A 141 -5.33 -16.98 -3.28
C TRP A 141 -3.99 -16.71 -2.59
N GLN A 142 -3.11 -16.01 -3.29
CA GLN A 142 -1.88 -15.47 -2.74
C GLN A 142 -2.17 -14.19 -1.94
N GLY A 143 -1.29 -13.85 -1.01
CA GLY A 143 -1.41 -12.62 -0.23
C GLY A 143 -1.45 -11.35 -1.10
N TRP A 144 -2.25 -10.38 -0.68
CA TRP A 144 -2.30 -9.05 -1.30
C TRP A 144 -0.97 -8.32 -1.17
N ARG A 145 -0.59 -7.62 -2.23
CA ARG A 145 0.58 -6.75 -2.27
C ARG A 145 0.15 -5.36 -2.72
N ARG A 146 0.50 -4.34 -1.94
CA ARG A 146 0.32 -2.94 -2.35
C ARG A 146 1.26 -2.62 -3.50
N GLU A 147 0.75 -1.96 -4.52
CA GLU A 147 1.56 -1.34 -5.56
C GLU A 147 2.03 0.02 -5.07
N ILE A 148 3.34 0.26 -5.17
CA ILE A 148 3.97 1.51 -4.73
C ILE A 148 4.20 2.37 -5.97
N GLY A 149 3.56 3.54 -6.00
CA GLY A 149 3.72 4.54 -7.05
C GLY A 149 4.69 5.65 -6.67
N GLN A 150 4.91 6.60 -7.58
CA GLN A 150 5.79 7.76 -7.36
C GLN A 150 5.37 8.57 -6.12
N ALA A 151 4.07 8.76 -5.90
CA ALA A 151 3.52 9.49 -4.75
C ALA A 151 3.72 8.76 -3.41
N ASP A 152 3.99 7.45 -3.44
CA ASP A 152 4.26 6.64 -2.26
C ASP A 152 5.76 6.59 -1.93
N LEU A 153 6.66 7.15 -2.76
CA LEU A 153 8.09 7.05 -2.51
C LEU A 153 8.54 7.98 -1.38
N LEU A 154 8.12 9.25 -1.42
CA LEU A 154 8.54 10.28 -0.47
C LEU A 154 7.33 10.94 0.18
N GLY A 155 7.29 10.93 1.51
CA GLY A 155 6.22 11.49 2.31
C GLY A 155 6.27 10.95 3.73
N PRO A 156 5.25 11.20 4.56
CA PRO A 156 5.20 10.63 5.90
C PRO A 156 5.22 9.09 5.86
N VAL A 157 6.16 8.47 6.56
CA VAL A 157 6.18 7.01 6.73
C VAL A 157 5.21 6.61 7.84
N SER A 158 4.60 5.44 7.70
CA SER A 158 3.83 4.84 8.79
C SER A 158 3.92 3.31 8.73
N LEU A 159 3.91 2.68 9.90
CA LEU A 159 4.06 1.24 10.08
C LEU A 159 2.98 0.81 11.08
N SER A 160 2.10 -0.10 10.64
CA SER A 160 1.02 -0.64 11.47
C SER A 160 0.91 -2.14 11.24
N GLY A 161 0.91 -2.93 12.32
CA GLY A 161 0.88 -4.39 12.23
C GLY A 161 2.07 -4.98 11.44
N GLY A 162 3.24 -4.32 11.46
CA GLY A 162 4.42 -4.71 10.69
C GLY A 162 4.34 -4.43 9.18
N LEU A 163 3.30 -3.73 8.72
CA LEU A 163 3.11 -3.39 7.31
C LEU A 163 3.20 -1.87 7.06
N PRO A 164 3.90 -1.44 5.99
CA PRO A 164 3.93 -0.03 5.60
C PRO A 164 2.55 0.52 5.22
N GLY A 165 2.09 1.54 5.93
CA GLY A 165 0.86 2.28 5.63
C GLY A 165 1.09 3.58 4.86
N GLY A 166 2.28 4.18 5.00
CA GLY A 166 2.62 5.51 4.49
C GLY A 166 3.44 5.46 3.19
N ALA A 167 4.33 6.45 3.04
CA ALA A 167 5.37 6.45 2.02
C ALA A 167 6.50 5.45 2.35
N VAL A 168 7.43 5.25 1.41
CA VAL A 168 8.63 4.41 1.60
C VAL A 168 9.72 5.14 2.38
N PHE A 169 9.90 6.43 2.08
CA PHE A 169 10.92 7.29 2.67
C PHE A 169 10.27 8.56 3.24
N GLU A 170 10.73 8.98 4.42
CA GLU A 170 10.45 10.29 5.01
C GLU A 170 11.77 10.95 5.34
N THR A 171 11.92 12.23 5.01
CA THR A 171 13.11 13.01 5.36
C THR A 171 12.70 14.30 6.03
N GLY A 172 13.51 14.77 6.97
CA GLY A 172 13.35 16.08 7.56
C GLY A 172 14.67 16.62 8.09
N GLU A 173 14.70 17.92 8.38
CA GLU A 173 15.87 18.61 8.88
C GLU A 173 15.47 19.66 9.91
N THR A 174 16.31 19.85 10.92
CA THR A 174 16.21 20.94 11.89
C THR A 174 17.60 21.51 12.08
N ALA A 175 17.78 22.82 11.84
CA ALA A 175 19.10 23.44 11.76
C ALA A 175 20.03 23.14 12.96
N ALA A 176 19.49 23.03 14.18
CA ALA A 176 20.27 22.74 15.39
C ALA A 176 20.47 21.23 15.68
N SER A 177 19.63 20.36 15.11
CA SER A 177 19.59 18.93 15.41
C SER A 177 20.03 18.04 14.24
N GLY A 178 20.23 18.62 13.06
CA GLY A 178 20.63 17.91 11.85
C GLY A 178 19.44 17.34 11.07
N ARG A 179 19.69 16.31 10.28
CA ARG A 179 18.70 15.69 9.38
C ARG A 179 18.38 14.26 9.76
N TYR A 180 17.24 13.76 9.31
CA TYR A 180 16.90 12.35 9.41
C TYR A 180 16.33 11.77 8.12
N LEU A 181 16.42 10.45 8.04
CA LEU A 181 15.71 9.58 7.10
C LEU A 181 14.96 8.53 7.92
N ARG A 182 13.66 8.37 7.67
CA ARG A 182 12.92 7.20 8.11
C ARG A 182 12.58 6.32 6.92
N LEU A 183 12.69 5.03 7.13
CA LEU A 183 12.37 3.97 6.19
C LEU A 183 11.05 3.31 6.61
N ALA A 184 10.25 2.91 5.64
CA ALA A 184 8.99 2.20 5.85
C ALA A 184 9.13 0.87 6.61
N ASP A 185 10.33 0.32 6.71
CA ASP A 185 10.62 -0.89 7.49
C ASP A 185 10.70 -0.60 9.01
N GLY A 186 10.61 0.67 9.44
CA GLY A 186 10.73 1.12 10.82
C GLY A 186 12.12 1.63 11.22
N THR A 187 13.10 1.64 10.30
CA THR A 187 14.46 2.14 10.55
C THR A 187 14.52 3.66 10.46
N GLN A 188 15.24 4.30 11.38
CA GLN A 188 15.56 5.72 11.35
C GLN A 188 17.08 5.93 11.36
N ILE A 189 17.53 6.88 10.55
CA ILE A 189 18.89 7.34 10.49
C ILE A 189 18.86 8.84 10.76
N ALA A 190 19.58 9.32 11.76
CA ALA A 190 19.77 10.74 12.03
C ALA A 190 21.25 11.11 11.86
N GLN A 191 21.52 12.32 11.37
CA GLN A 191 22.86 12.83 11.11
C GLN A 191 22.97 14.29 11.55
N LEU A 192 24.10 14.65 12.16
CA LEU A 192 24.49 16.03 12.44
C LEU A 192 25.94 16.24 11.97
N ASP A 193 26.15 17.17 11.03
CA ASP A 193 27.45 17.29 10.34
C ASP A 193 28.45 18.18 11.08
N ALA A 194 28.00 19.02 12.02
CA ALA A 194 28.84 20.01 12.69
C ALA A 194 28.56 20.12 14.20
N ALA A 195 28.71 19.01 14.93
CA ALA A 195 28.60 19.03 16.38
C ALA A 195 29.82 19.70 17.03
N LEU A 196 29.57 20.49 18.07
CA LEU A 196 30.59 21.11 18.91
C LEU A 196 30.65 20.39 20.26
N PHE A 197 31.77 19.71 20.52
CA PHE A 197 32.08 19.17 21.84
C PHE A 197 32.84 20.24 22.61
N ALA A 198 32.29 20.66 23.75
CA ALA A 198 32.88 21.70 24.59
C ALA A 198 33.28 21.11 25.95
N GLN A 199 34.29 21.71 26.58
CA GLN A 199 34.75 21.27 27.88
C GLN A 199 33.65 21.37 28.94
N ALA A 200 33.30 20.23 29.53
CA ALA A 200 32.39 20.14 30.68
C ALA A 200 33.18 20.07 32.00
N SER A 201 34.39 19.53 31.96
CA SER A 201 35.31 19.45 33.10
C SER A 201 36.76 19.33 32.60
N PRO A 202 37.78 19.44 33.46
CA PRO A 202 39.18 19.25 33.07
C PRO A 202 39.48 17.90 32.40
N ASP A 203 38.63 16.88 32.64
CA ASP A 203 38.83 15.52 32.15
C ASP A 203 37.86 15.12 31.03
N ARG A 204 36.96 16.02 30.58
CA ARG A 204 35.87 15.64 29.67
C ARG A 204 35.33 16.77 28.81
N LEU A 205 35.20 16.50 27.51
CA LEU A 205 34.35 17.27 26.60
C LEU A 205 32.98 16.62 26.48
N GLU A 206 31.94 17.43 26.28
CA GLU A 206 30.56 16.97 26.19
C GLU A 206 29.82 17.68 25.05
N HIS A 207 28.93 16.94 24.39
CA HIS A 207 27.93 17.45 23.47
C HIS A 207 26.61 16.72 23.74
N VAL A 208 25.52 17.48 23.91
CA VAL A 208 24.18 16.90 24.02
C VAL A 208 23.48 17.07 22.69
N TRP A 209 23.25 15.97 21.99
CA TRP A 209 22.57 15.96 20.71
C TRP A 209 21.09 15.64 20.92
N SER A 210 20.22 16.64 20.72
CA SER A 210 18.79 16.41 20.54
C SER A 210 18.54 15.92 19.12
N PHE A 211 17.99 14.73 18.96
CA PHE A 211 17.74 14.15 17.64
C PHE A 211 16.69 14.98 16.87
N PRO A 212 16.82 15.10 15.53
CA PRO A 212 15.87 15.86 14.72
C PRO A 212 14.50 15.17 14.60
N ALA A 213 14.44 13.88 14.93
CA ALA A 213 13.20 13.13 15.18
C ALA A 213 13.46 12.08 16.26
N PRO A 214 12.50 11.79 17.16
CA PRO A 214 12.67 10.78 18.19
C PRO A 214 12.72 9.37 17.59
N PHE A 215 13.49 8.50 18.23
CA PHE A 215 13.49 7.05 18.02
C PHE A 215 12.46 6.37 18.95
N ALA A 216 12.07 5.14 18.65
CA ALA A 216 11.22 4.31 19.50
C ALA A 216 12.00 3.71 20.69
N GLN A 217 13.30 3.49 20.51
CA GLN A 217 14.23 2.96 21.50
C GLN A 217 15.58 3.65 21.33
N SER A 218 16.48 3.53 22.31
CA SER A 218 17.81 4.13 22.26
C SER A 218 18.57 3.67 21.00
N PRO A 219 18.92 4.57 20.07
CA PRO A 219 19.69 4.21 18.88
C PRO A 219 21.16 3.95 19.23
N GLN A 220 21.89 3.34 18.30
CA GLN A 220 23.34 3.35 18.34
C GLN A 220 23.85 4.67 17.77
N VAL A 221 24.65 5.40 18.55
CA VAL A 221 25.29 6.64 18.11
C VAL A 221 26.78 6.41 17.86
N THR A 222 27.27 6.99 16.76
CA THR A 222 28.68 7.03 16.40
C THR A 222 29.09 8.48 16.14
N ALA A 223 30.34 8.82 16.46
CA ALA A 223 30.93 10.11 16.18
C ALA A 223 32.22 9.93 15.40
N THR A 224 32.42 10.77 14.39
CA THR A 224 33.68 10.86 13.64
C THR A 224 34.30 12.21 13.93
N LEU A 225 35.46 12.20 14.61
CA LEU A 225 36.23 13.40 14.89
C LEU A 225 36.78 14.01 13.59
N PRO A 226 36.95 15.34 13.52
CA PRO A 226 37.56 16.00 12.37
C PRO A 226 39.03 15.59 12.21
N GLY A 227 39.52 15.57 10.97
CA GLY A 227 40.94 15.35 10.67
C GLY A 227 41.78 16.64 10.64
N ALA A 228 41.15 17.81 10.69
CA ALA A 228 41.84 19.09 10.67
C ALA A 228 42.18 19.54 12.10
N GLU A 229 43.47 19.77 12.38
CA GLU A 229 43.91 20.19 13.71
C GLU A 229 43.34 21.56 14.13
N ALA A 230 42.96 22.41 13.17
CA ALA A 230 42.32 23.70 13.43
C ALA A 230 40.94 23.58 14.12
N ASP A 231 40.29 22.41 14.05
CA ASP A 231 39.02 22.15 14.73
C ASP A 231 39.20 21.82 16.22
N PHE A 232 40.44 21.61 16.68
CA PHE A 232 40.79 21.36 18.06
C PHE A 232 41.33 22.66 18.70
N ALA A 233 40.79 23.04 19.86
CA ALA A 233 41.31 24.16 20.63
C ALA A 233 41.44 23.76 22.09
N GLY A 234 42.58 24.04 22.72
CA GLY A 234 42.83 23.70 24.14
C GLY A 234 43.17 22.23 24.40
N LEU A 235 43.37 21.43 23.35
CA LEU A 235 43.78 20.02 23.39
C LEU A 235 44.39 19.61 22.04
N ALA A 236 45.17 18.52 22.03
CA ALA A 236 45.60 17.82 20.82
C ALA A 236 44.72 16.58 20.54
N PRO A 237 44.67 16.08 19.29
CA PRO A 237 43.90 14.87 18.96
C PRO A 237 44.26 13.63 19.80
N GLY A 238 45.53 13.50 20.19
CA GLY A 238 46.02 12.39 21.03
C GLY A 238 45.57 12.45 22.49
N ASP A 239 45.04 13.58 22.95
CA ASP A 239 44.58 13.76 24.33
C ASP A 239 43.19 13.16 24.58
N ILE A 240 42.56 12.56 23.56
CA ILE A 240 41.16 12.15 23.57
C ILE A 240 41.02 10.64 23.73
N GLY A 241 40.22 10.23 24.71
CA GLY A 241 39.82 8.85 24.93
C GLY A 241 38.63 8.41 24.04
N PRO A 242 38.18 7.16 24.19
CA PRO A 242 37.06 6.62 23.43
C PRO A 242 35.75 7.36 23.74
N LEU A 243 34.89 7.50 22.74
CA LEU A 243 33.55 8.07 22.89
C LEU A 243 32.72 7.28 23.91
N MET A 244 32.15 7.99 24.87
CA MET A 244 31.13 7.48 25.79
C MET A 244 29.78 8.08 25.41
N GLN A 245 28.71 7.29 25.51
CA GLN A 245 27.36 7.75 25.20
C GLN A 245 26.37 7.33 26.30
N GLU A 246 25.49 8.26 26.67
CA GLU A 246 24.25 7.99 27.39
C GLU A 246 23.10 8.36 26.45
N THR A 247 22.47 7.35 25.87
CA THR A 247 21.53 7.53 24.76
C THR A 247 20.11 7.20 25.19
N GLY A 248 19.22 8.19 25.07
CA GLY A 248 17.78 8.01 25.16
C GLY A 248 17.13 7.97 23.78
N ALA A 249 15.79 7.92 23.76
CA ALA A 249 15.01 7.90 22.51
C ALA A 249 14.98 9.27 21.79
N ALA A 250 15.09 10.39 22.52
CA ALA A 250 14.98 11.74 21.97
C ALA A 250 16.33 12.50 21.90
N SER A 251 17.33 12.05 22.66
CA SER A 251 18.63 12.70 22.72
C SER A 251 19.75 11.74 23.15
N ALA A 252 20.99 12.13 22.90
CA ALA A 252 22.18 11.46 23.40
C ALA A 252 23.14 12.46 24.04
N ALA A 253 23.60 12.18 25.26
CA ALA A 253 24.73 12.86 25.86
C ALA A 253 26.02 12.14 25.45
N LEU A 254 26.82 12.80 24.62
CA LEU A 254 28.05 12.28 24.07
C LEU A 254 29.24 12.90 24.79
N ARG A 255 30.18 12.06 25.22
CA ARG A 255 31.31 12.49 26.05
C ARG A 255 32.62 11.93 25.52
N LEU A 256 33.61 12.80 25.45
CA LEU A 256 34.98 12.46 25.11
C LEU A 256 35.84 12.68 26.36
N PRO A 257 36.20 11.62 27.10
CA PRO A 257 37.10 11.75 28.23
C PRO A 257 38.51 12.04 27.74
N ARG A 258 39.38 12.55 28.62
CA ARG A 258 40.81 12.60 28.32
C ARG A 258 41.40 11.19 28.19
N ALA A 259 42.42 11.06 27.35
CA ALA A 259 43.22 9.85 27.28
C ALA A 259 43.96 9.61 28.60
N ALA A 260 44.11 8.35 28.99
CA ALA A 260 44.84 7.99 30.20
C ALA A 260 46.29 8.49 30.13
N GLY A 261 46.72 9.25 31.14
CA GLY A 261 48.06 9.86 31.19
C GLY A 261 48.20 11.22 30.50
N ALA A 262 47.21 11.67 29.73
CA ALA A 262 47.19 13.03 29.19
C ALA A 262 46.96 14.07 30.30
N ALA A 263 47.44 15.30 30.10
CA ALA A 263 47.14 16.42 30.98
C ALA A 263 45.64 16.76 30.92
N GLY A 264 45.14 17.47 31.95
CA GLY A 264 43.79 18.03 31.89
C GLY A 264 43.67 19.03 30.74
N PHE A 265 42.50 19.07 30.10
CA PHE A 265 42.26 19.97 28.98
C PHE A 265 42.44 21.44 29.39
N ALA A 266 43.15 22.23 28.58
CA ALA A 266 43.61 23.58 28.91
C ALA A 266 42.70 24.67 28.32
N GLY A 267 42.29 25.65 29.14
CA GLY A 267 41.33 26.68 28.72
C GLY A 267 39.98 26.07 28.30
N PRO A 268 39.05 26.82 27.68
CA PRO A 268 37.78 26.25 27.18
C PRO A 268 38.05 25.35 25.97
N ALA A 269 38.43 24.11 26.26
CA ALA A 269 38.78 23.13 25.27
C ALA A 269 37.55 22.73 24.43
N ARG A 270 37.74 22.51 23.13
CA ARG A 270 36.65 22.16 22.22
C ARG A 270 37.12 21.42 20.98
N ILE A 271 36.20 20.65 20.41
CA ILE A 271 36.32 20.05 19.08
C ILE A 271 35.10 20.45 18.28
N ALA A 272 35.31 21.20 17.20
CA ALA A 272 34.25 21.58 16.26
C ALA A 272 34.09 20.53 15.16
N ASN A 273 33.05 20.68 14.33
CA ASN A 273 32.87 19.90 13.09
C ASN A 273 32.86 18.37 13.28
N VAL A 274 32.43 17.89 14.46
CA VAL A 274 32.27 16.46 14.71
C VAL A 274 31.03 15.97 13.99
N ARG A 275 31.17 14.92 13.18
CA ARG A 275 30.05 14.31 12.44
C ARG A 275 29.44 13.20 13.27
N LEU A 276 28.13 13.29 13.52
CA LEU A 276 27.36 12.32 14.30
C LEU A 276 26.42 11.53 13.38
N LEU A 277 26.29 10.23 13.65
CA LEU A 277 25.33 9.35 13.01
C LEU A 277 24.64 8.52 14.09
N ALA A 278 23.31 8.56 14.13
CA ALA A 278 22.49 7.69 14.96
C ALA A 278 21.64 6.78 14.07
N VAL A 279 21.65 5.47 14.36
CA VAL A 279 20.84 4.47 13.66
C VAL A 279 20.02 3.70 14.67
N GLY A 280 18.72 3.56 14.41
CA GLY A 280 17.80 2.89 15.32
C GLY A 280 16.42 2.70 14.69
N ARG A 281 15.41 2.49 15.53
CA ARG A 281 14.02 2.28 15.11
C ARG A 281 13.19 3.52 15.39
N TRP A 282 12.28 3.92 14.51
CA TRP A 282 11.25 4.94 14.82
C TRP A 282 9.88 4.31 15.15
N SER A 283 9.72 3.00 14.91
CA SER A 283 8.53 2.22 15.24
C SER A 283 8.94 0.86 15.80
N VAL A 284 8.12 0.33 16.72
CA VAL A 284 8.32 -0.95 17.41
C VAL A 284 7.71 -2.08 16.59
#